data_AF-A0A7K4P6Q8-F1
#
_entry.id   AF-A0A7K4P6Q8-F1
#
_cell.length_a   1.000
_cell.length_b   1.000
_cell.length_c   1.000
_cell.angle_alpha   90.00
_cell.angle_beta   90.00
_cell.angle_gamma   90.00
#
_symmetry.space_group_name_H-M   'P 1'
#
loop_
_entity.id
_entity.type
_entity.pdbx_description
1 polymer ?
#
loop_
_entity_poly.entity_id
_entity_poly.type
_entity_poly.pdbx_seq_one_letter_code
_entity_poly.pdbx_strand_id
1 'polypeptide(L)'
;MKQQIILVSVIVIAAFLGGYLLANLDDNSSSVLTDETISVLPESKTLDVDTITIGFIPVEKADELTPKAQALEEFLENKIGVDIEIVVPTSYETIIEGMRFGHIDAAFMDTGPAWITHQRTGAEVVLAELVSGKVNYQATVWTLANNDSINSLEDTVGKRVAFTSITGSSGFVRPMGTLVTEGYINIEGDDIVALESALANNFESYTFTGGYKASLQLLLNGNVDVAFGSDIAPEKYLELEDQAKLRSVTTIGPVPSHVFMVNADMSESTRNALVDALIELNYDENNLILQNLYGAEALVPTTTTMHIGDFGTYIDALTGLDQLILDKYDKSK
;
A
#
# COMPACT_ATOMS: atom_id res chain seq x y z
N MET A 1 27.67 25.13 23.97
CA MET A 1 27.96 23.71 24.27
C MET A 1 27.31 22.89 23.18
N LYS A 2 28.11 22.18 22.37
CA LYS A 2 27.60 21.36 21.26
C LYS A 2 27.15 20.01 21.83
N GLN A 3 25.88 19.67 21.65
CA GLN A 3 25.33 18.35 21.98
C GLN A 3 25.71 17.39 20.86
N GLN A 4 26.43 16.33 21.20
CA GLN A 4 26.76 15.22 20.30
C GLN A 4 25.50 14.37 20.12
N ILE A 5 25.08 14.19 18.86
CA ILE A 5 24.07 13.21 18.47
C ILE A 5 24.78 11.86 18.38
N ILE A 6 24.32 10.90 19.17
CA ILE A 6 24.80 9.52 19.16
C ILE A 6 24.08 8.80 18.03
N LEU A 7 24.79 8.43 16.97
CA LEU A 7 24.31 7.54 15.92
C LEU A 7 24.20 6.12 16.52
N VAL A 8 22.99 5.56 16.57
CA VAL A 8 22.78 4.14 16.89
C VAL A 8 22.80 3.38 15.57
N SER A 9 23.90 2.68 15.31
CA SER A 9 24.02 1.77 14.17
C SER A 9 23.18 0.52 14.43
N VAL A 10 22.16 0.30 13.61
CA VAL A 10 21.40 -0.95 13.58
C VAL A 10 22.21 -1.96 12.77
N ILE A 11 22.71 -3.00 13.43
CA ILE A 11 23.37 -4.14 12.80
C ILE A 11 22.28 -5.12 12.38
N VAL A 12 22.11 -5.31 11.07
CA VAL A 12 21.29 -6.40 10.52
C VAL A 12 22.15 -7.66 10.49
N ILE A 13 21.84 -8.63 11.35
CA ILE A 13 22.44 -9.97 11.31
C ILE A 13 21.56 -10.83 10.40
N ALA A 14 22.02 -11.08 9.16
CA ALA A 14 21.48 -12.13 8.33
C ALA A 14 22.15 -13.46 8.72
N ALA A 15 21.40 -14.34 9.39
CA ALA A 15 21.82 -15.71 9.67
C ALA A 15 20.84 -16.68 9.01
N PHE A 16 21.19 -17.18 7.83
CA PHE A 16 20.65 -18.42 7.28
C PHE A 16 21.80 -19.39 7.02
N LEU A 17 22.03 -20.27 7.99
CA LEU A 17 22.92 -21.43 7.86
C LEU A 17 22.02 -22.67 7.95
N GLY A 18 21.49 -23.09 6.81
CA GLY A 18 20.83 -24.37 6.62
C GLY A 18 21.82 -25.35 5.98
N GLY A 19 22.40 -26.23 6.80
CA GLY A 19 23.30 -27.27 6.33
C GLY A 19 22.56 -28.43 5.67
N TYR A 20 23.18 -29.00 4.63
CA TYR A 20 23.12 -30.44 4.35
C TYR A 20 24.23 -30.77 3.34
N LEU A 21 25.24 -31.53 3.75
CA LEU A 21 25.85 -32.62 2.97
C LEU A 21 26.99 -33.25 3.79
N LEU A 22 26.64 -34.34 4.48
CA LEU A 22 27.59 -35.38 4.88
C LEU A 22 27.57 -36.43 3.77
N ALA A 23 28.70 -36.64 3.10
CA ALA A 23 28.99 -37.88 2.41
C ALA A 23 30.50 -38.17 2.51
N ASN A 24 30.79 -39.34 3.08
CA ASN A 24 32.10 -39.93 3.36
C ASN A 24 33.03 -39.99 2.13
N LEU A 25 34.33 -39.76 2.34
CA LEU A 25 35.37 -40.44 1.57
C LEU A 25 36.58 -40.79 2.46
N ASP A 26 36.97 -42.06 2.32
CA ASP A 26 38.10 -42.74 2.93
C ASP A 26 39.47 -42.25 2.44
N ASP A 27 40.46 -42.70 3.20
CA ASP A 27 41.89 -42.40 3.25
C ASP A 27 42.70 -42.50 1.93
N ASN A 28 43.74 -41.65 1.89
CA ASN A 28 45.04 -41.86 1.26
C ASN A 28 45.22 -41.68 -0.27
N SER A 29 45.57 -40.46 -0.69
CA SER A 29 46.70 -40.24 -1.61
C SER A 29 47.16 -38.78 -1.61
N SER A 30 48.47 -38.59 -1.44
CA SER A 30 49.24 -37.35 -1.54
C SER A 30 48.80 -36.42 -2.69
N SER A 31 48.30 -35.23 -2.35
CA SER A 31 48.09 -34.15 -3.33
C SER A 31 49.16 -33.07 -3.18
N VAL A 32 49.96 -32.96 -4.24
CA VAL A 32 50.86 -31.85 -4.54
C VAL A 32 50.06 -30.54 -4.54
N LEU A 33 50.58 -29.53 -3.84
CA LEU A 33 50.05 -28.17 -3.86
C LEU A 33 50.24 -27.58 -5.27
N THR A 34 49.14 -27.40 -6.00
CA THR A 34 49.08 -26.47 -7.12
C THR A 34 48.07 -25.37 -6.78
N ASP A 35 48.57 -24.15 -6.85
CA ASP A 35 47.90 -22.87 -6.72
C ASP A 35 46.80 -22.76 -7.79
N GLU A 36 45.58 -23.18 -7.46
CA GLU A 36 44.39 -22.85 -8.24
C GLU A 36 43.59 -21.81 -7.47
N THR A 37 43.78 -20.55 -7.86
CA THR A 37 42.85 -19.48 -7.57
C THR A 37 41.51 -19.86 -8.18
N ILE A 38 40.54 -20.26 -7.35
CA ILE A 38 39.14 -20.36 -7.76
C ILE A 38 38.67 -18.92 -7.99
N SER A 39 38.79 -18.49 -9.24
CA SER A 39 38.16 -17.30 -9.78
C SER A 39 36.65 -17.55 -9.85
N VAL A 40 35.95 -17.33 -8.74
CA VAL A 40 34.49 -17.14 -8.79
C VAL A 40 34.26 -15.79 -9.47
N LEU A 41 34.08 -15.82 -10.80
CA LEU A 41 33.53 -14.67 -11.50
C LEU A 41 32.14 -14.41 -10.90
N PRO A 42 31.78 -13.16 -10.54
CA PRO A 42 30.42 -12.87 -10.11
C PRO A 42 29.49 -13.33 -11.24
N GLU A 43 28.56 -14.21 -10.91
CA GLU A 43 27.47 -14.59 -11.79
C GLU A 43 26.82 -13.27 -12.23
N SER A 44 26.91 -12.95 -13.52
CA SER A 44 26.18 -11.84 -14.09
C SER A 44 24.72 -12.13 -13.80
N LYS A 45 24.10 -11.36 -12.88
CA LYS A 45 22.64 -11.35 -12.69
C LYS A 45 22.04 -10.87 -14.01
N THR A 46 21.87 -11.78 -14.97
CA THR A 46 21.12 -11.50 -16.17
C THR A 46 19.66 -11.46 -15.75
N LEU A 47 19.07 -10.26 -15.78
CA LEU A 47 17.64 -10.08 -15.61
C LEU A 47 16.93 -10.70 -16.81
N ASP A 48 15.73 -11.22 -16.59
CA ASP A 48 14.93 -11.95 -17.58
C ASP A 48 13.83 -11.09 -18.21
N VAL A 49 13.88 -9.78 -17.97
CA VAL A 49 12.95 -8.78 -18.48
C VAL A 49 13.72 -7.62 -19.10
N ASP A 50 13.15 -7.03 -20.15
CA ASP A 50 13.68 -5.82 -20.78
C ASP A 50 13.11 -4.54 -20.16
N THR A 51 11.87 -4.60 -19.64
CA THR A 51 11.12 -3.49 -19.04
C THR A 51 10.40 -3.95 -17.77
N ILE A 52 10.30 -3.07 -16.76
CA ILE A 52 9.46 -3.25 -15.57
C ILE A 52 8.46 -2.11 -15.47
N THR A 53 7.17 -2.43 -15.45
CA THR A 53 6.09 -1.44 -15.29
C THR A 53 5.70 -1.29 -13.82
N ILE A 54 5.78 -0.08 -13.28
CA ILE A 54 5.48 0.23 -11.88
C ILE A 54 4.23 1.13 -11.76
N GLY A 55 3.21 0.62 -11.08
CA GLY A 55 1.98 1.35 -10.76
C GLY A 55 2.08 2.20 -9.50
N PHE A 56 1.56 3.42 -9.56
CA PHE A 56 1.52 4.35 -8.42
C PHE A 56 0.09 4.64 -7.96
N ILE A 57 -0.10 4.73 -6.65
CA ILE A 57 -1.36 5.14 -6.01
C ILE A 57 -1.86 6.44 -6.66
N PRO A 58 -3.15 6.51 -7.06
CA PRO A 58 -3.71 7.74 -7.61
C PRO A 58 -3.47 8.92 -6.67
N VAL A 59 -2.90 9.99 -7.21
CA VAL A 59 -2.76 11.26 -6.51
C VAL A 59 -3.75 12.28 -7.06
N GLU A 60 -4.20 13.18 -6.19
CA GLU A 60 -5.14 14.24 -6.59
C GLU A 60 -4.56 15.22 -7.61
N LYS A 61 -3.22 15.26 -7.74
CA LYS A 61 -2.49 16.07 -8.72
C LYS A 61 -1.43 15.24 -9.44
N ALA A 62 -1.84 14.48 -10.45
CA ALA A 62 -0.94 13.64 -11.25
C ALA A 62 0.23 14.44 -11.88
N ASP A 63 -0.04 15.68 -12.30
CA ASP A 63 0.99 16.57 -12.88
C ASP A 63 2.13 16.89 -11.90
N GLU A 64 1.86 16.93 -10.59
CA GLU A 64 2.89 17.15 -9.57
C GLU A 64 3.70 15.86 -9.28
N LEU A 65 3.15 14.68 -9.58
CA LEU A 65 3.83 13.41 -9.42
C LEU A 65 4.75 13.09 -10.60
N THR A 66 4.46 13.60 -11.80
CA THR A 66 5.21 13.27 -13.03
C THR A 66 6.73 13.52 -12.91
N PRO A 67 7.21 14.70 -12.47
CA PRO A 67 8.65 14.92 -12.32
C PRO A 67 9.30 14.08 -11.22
N LYS A 68 8.52 13.70 -10.20
CA LYS A 68 8.99 12.90 -9.06
C LYS A 68 9.09 11.42 -9.43
N ALA A 69 8.11 10.94 -10.19
CA ALA A 69 8.12 9.63 -10.82
C ALA A 69 9.33 9.51 -11.75
N GLN A 70 9.57 10.49 -12.63
CA GLN A 70 10.73 10.47 -13.52
C GLN A 70 12.07 10.36 -12.77
N ALA A 71 12.22 11.03 -11.62
CA ALA A 71 13.44 10.90 -10.81
C ALA A 71 13.63 9.49 -10.24
N LEU A 72 12.53 8.79 -9.91
CA LEU A 72 12.58 7.39 -9.49
C LEU A 72 12.90 6.47 -10.67
N GLU A 73 12.25 6.71 -11.82
CA GLU A 73 12.46 5.98 -13.08
C GLU A 73 13.94 5.96 -13.42
N GLU A 74 14.55 7.14 -13.59
CA GLU A 74 15.97 7.29 -13.90
C GLU A 74 16.86 6.62 -12.84
N PHE A 75 16.50 6.70 -11.56
CA PHE A 75 17.25 6.04 -10.49
C PHE A 75 17.22 4.52 -10.63
N LEU A 76 16.04 3.93 -10.84
CA LEU A 76 15.85 2.49 -10.96
C LEU A 76 16.49 1.95 -12.24
N GLU A 77 16.35 2.62 -13.37
CA GLU A 77 17.01 2.26 -14.63
C GLU A 77 18.52 2.21 -14.48
N ASN A 78 19.11 3.23 -13.86
CA ASN A 78 20.56 3.30 -13.61
C ASN A 78 21.05 2.20 -12.66
N LYS A 79 20.20 1.75 -11.72
CA LYS A 79 20.56 0.73 -10.73
C LYS A 79 20.40 -0.69 -11.24
N ILE A 80 19.32 -0.94 -11.98
CA ILE A 80 18.89 -2.29 -12.38
C ILE A 80 19.37 -2.60 -13.79
N GLY A 81 19.48 -1.60 -14.66
CA GLY A 81 19.94 -1.77 -16.05
C GLY A 81 18.86 -2.28 -17.01
N VAL A 82 17.59 -2.10 -16.68
CA VAL A 82 16.41 -2.36 -17.51
C VAL A 82 15.56 -1.10 -17.61
N ASP A 83 14.70 -1.03 -18.61
CA ASP A 83 13.76 0.07 -18.81
C ASP A 83 12.69 0.08 -17.70
N ILE A 84 12.33 1.25 -17.20
CA ILE A 84 11.31 1.39 -16.14
C ILE A 84 10.16 2.23 -16.67
N GLU A 85 8.96 1.66 -16.72
CA GLU A 85 7.76 2.41 -17.10
C GLU A 85 6.92 2.74 -15.85
N ILE A 86 6.75 4.02 -15.54
CA ILE A 86 5.87 4.44 -14.45
C ILE A 86 4.47 4.76 -14.98
N VAL A 87 3.46 4.12 -14.38
CA VAL A 87 2.06 4.42 -14.64
C VAL A 87 1.38 4.96 -13.38
N VAL A 88 0.60 6.03 -13.55
CA VAL A 88 -0.20 6.63 -12.47
C VAL A 88 -1.68 6.52 -12.87
N PRO A 89 -2.37 5.43 -12.51
CA PRO A 89 -3.77 5.28 -12.83
C PRO A 89 -4.66 6.27 -12.08
N THR A 90 -5.89 6.43 -12.56
CA THR A 90 -6.88 7.33 -11.95
C THR A 90 -7.66 6.67 -10.80
N SER A 91 -7.46 5.38 -10.54
CA SER A 91 -8.18 4.62 -9.51
C SER A 91 -7.36 3.44 -9.00
N TYR A 92 -7.61 2.99 -7.76
CA TYR A 92 -6.96 1.81 -7.19
C TYR A 92 -7.29 0.55 -7.98
N GLU A 93 -8.53 0.45 -8.45
CA GLU A 93 -9.06 -0.68 -9.19
C GLU A 93 -8.34 -0.87 -10.53
N THR A 94 -7.84 0.20 -11.14
CA THR A 94 -6.99 0.11 -12.34
C THR A 94 -5.64 -0.53 -12.04
N ILE A 95 -5.05 -0.28 -10.87
CA ILE A 95 -3.79 -0.94 -10.46
C ILE A 95 -4.04 -2.44 -10.25
N ILE A 96 -5.11 -2.79 -9.53
CA ILE A 96 -5.50 -4.18 -9.27
C ILE A 96 -5.63 -4.97 -10.58
N GLU A 97 -6.40 -4.44 -11.54
CA GLU A 97 -6.60 -5.09 -12.83
C GLU A 97 -5.35 -5.09 -13.70
N GLY A 98 -4.55 -4.01 -13.65
CA GLY A 98 -3.27 -3.94 -14.33
C GLY A 98 -2.32 -5.03 -13.87
N MET A 99 -2.21 -5.26 -12.56
CA MET A 99 -1.41 -6.36 -12.01
C MET A 99 -2.01 -7.73 -12.36
N ARG A 100 -3.33 -7.88 -12.32
CA ARG A 100 -4.02 -9.14 -12.65
C ARG A 100 -3.79 -9.59 -14.10
N PHE A 101 -3.75 -8.65 -15.04
CA PHE A 101 -3.57 -8.96 -16.46
C PHE A 101 -2.11 -8.84 -16.93
N GLY A 102 -1.16 -8.61 -16.01
CA GLY A 102 0.26 -8.50 -16.35
C GLY A 102 0.61 -7.24 -17.14
N HIS A 103 -0.19 -6.18 -17.00
CA HIS A 103 0.13 -4.84 -17.52
C HIS A 103 0.91 -3.98 -16.52
N ILE A 104 0.96 -4.40 -15.25
CA ILE A 104 1.72 -3.76 -14.18
C ILE A 104 2.48 -4.87 -13.45
N ASP A 105 3.80 -4.77 -13.38
CA ASP A 105 4.68 -5.79 -12.80
C ASP A 105 4.86 -5.60 -11.29
N ALA A 106 4.85 -4.35 -10.84
CA ALA A 106 4.94 -3.99 -9.43
C ALA A 106 4.13 -2.71 -9.15
N ALA A 107 3.76 -2.46 -7.90
CA ALA A 107 3.01 -1.25 -7.57
C ALA A 107 3.19 -0.78 -6.12
N PHE A 108 3.20 0.54 -5.93
CA PHE A 108 2.85 1.14 -4.66
C PHE A 108 1.33 1.06 -4.48
N MET A 109 0.87 0.52 -3.36
CA MET A 109 -0.56 0.28 -3.10
C MET A 109 -0.96 0.64 -1.68
N ASP A 110 -2.19 1.14 -1.54
CA ASP A 110 -2.87 1.20 -0.25
C ASP A 110 -3.20 -0.22 0.24
N THR A 111 -3.30 -0.42 1.56
CA THR A 111 -3.43 -1.74 2.19
C THR A 111 -4.65 -2.54 1.71
N GLY A 112 -5.79 -1.87 1.58
CA GLY A 112 -7.05 -2.42 1.08
C GLY A 112 -6.94 -3.00 -0.34
N PRO A 113 -6.61 -2.17 -1.35
CA PRO A 113 -6.43 -2.69 -2.70
C PRO A 113 -5.24 -3.68 -2.79
N ALA A 114 -4.19 -3.54 -1.97
CA ALA A 114 -3.09 -4.51 -1.92
C ALA A 114 -3.54 -5.92 -1.50
N TRP A 115 -4.36 -6.03 -0.45
CA TRP A 115 -4.90 -7.32 -0.02
C TRP A 115 -5.79 -7.94 -1.10
N ILE A 116 -6.63 -7.14 -1.74
CA ILE A 116 -7.49 -7.59 -2.85
C ILE A 116 -6.64 -8.08 -4.03
N THR A 117 -5.57 -7.36 -4.39
CA THR A 117 -4.62 -7.81 -5.42
C THR A 117 -3.99 -9.15 -5.03
N HIS A 118 -3.48 -9.28 -3.81
CA HIS A 118 -2.87 -10.52 -3.33
C HIS A 118 -3.82 -11.72 -3.47
N GLN A 119 -5.06 -11.59 -3.00
CA GLN A 119 -6.06 -12.66 -3.08
C GLN A 119 -6.38 -13.07 -4.53
N ARG A 120 -6.29 -12.14 -5.48
CA ARG A 120 -6.70 -12.36 -6.87
C ARG A 120 -5.58 -12.82 -7.79
N THR A 121 -4.36 -12.37 -7.53
CA THR A 121 -3.23 -12.55 -8.45
C THR A 121 -2.09 -13.34 -7.83
N GLY A 122 -2.10 -13.52 -6.50
CA GLY A 122 -0.96 -14.05 -5.76
C GLY A 122 0.18 -13.05 -5.58
N ALA A 123 0.03 -11.79 -6.02
CA ALA A 123 1.06 -10.75 -5.84
C ALA A 123 1.45 -10.60 -4.37
N GLU A 124 2.73 -10.33 -4.11
CA GLU A 124 3.28 -10.32 -2.77
C GLU A 124 3.77 -8.94 -2.37
N VAL A 125 3.53 -8.55 -1.12
CA VAL A 125 4.17 -7.39 -0.50
C VAL A 125 5.63 -7.72 -0.21
N VAL A 126 6.53 -6.82 -0.62
CA VAL A 126 7.98 -6.94 -0.37
C VAL A 126 8.53 -5.80 0.50
N LEU A 127 7.91 -4.62 0.44
CA LEU A 127 8.29 -3.44 1.22
C LEU A 127 7.05 -2.72 1.75
N ALA A 128 7.21 -1.99 2.86
CA ALA A 128 6.21 -1.06 3.37
C ALA A 128 6.82 0.33 3.60
N GLU A 129 6.00 1.38 3.46
CA GLU A 129 6.40 2.75 3.76
C GLU A 129 6.53 2.95 5.28
N LEU A 130 7.61 3.61 5.70
CA LEU A 130 7.78 4.20 7.03
C LEU A 130 7.54 5.70 6.93
N VAL A 131 6.58 6.22 7.67
CA VAL A 131 6.24 7.65 7.70
C VAL A 131 6.19 8.11 9.15
N SER A 132 6.93 9.16 9.50
CA SER A 132 7.03 9.66 10.88
C SER A 132 7.38 8.57 11.89
N GLY A 133 8.31 7.69 11.52
CA GLY A 133 8.73 6.53 12.31
C GLY A 133 7.66 5.44 12.53
N LYS A 134 6.58 5.43 11.74
CA LYS A 134 5.49 4.44 11.85
C LYS A 134 5.23 3.74 10.53
N VAL A 135 4.86 2.46 10.63
CA VAL A 135 4.40 1.60 9.51
C VAL A 135 2.87 1.47 9.51
N ASN A 136 2.18 2.43 10.11
CA ASN A 136 0.74 2.51 10.18
C ASN A 136 0.28 3.96 10.41
N TYR A 137 -0.98 4.19 10.09
CA TYR A 137 -1.69 5.44 10.31
C TYR A 137 -3.12 5.12 10.80
N GLN A 138 -3.95 6.14 11.00
CA GLN A 138 -5.30 5.96 11.51
C GLN A 138 -6.35 6.30 10.45
N ALA A 139 -7.38 5.44 10.32
CA ALA A 139 -8.62 5.89 9.72
C ALA A 139 -9.34 6.82 10.68
N THR A 140 -10.05 7.82 10.17
CA THR A 140 -10.67 8.87 10.96
C THR A 140 -12.03 9.23 10.39
N VAL A 141 -12.96 9.43 11.31
CA VAL A 141 -14.31 9.95 11.02
C VAL A 141 -14.26 11.46 11.18
N TRP A 142 -14.45 12.20 10.08
CA TRP A 142 -14.48 13.66 10.08
C TRP A 142 -15.91 14.19 10.00
N THR A 143 -16.21 15.22 10.78
CA THR A 143 -17.46 15.99 10.67
C THR A 143 -17.19 17.48 10.85
N LEU A 144 -18.20 18.33 10.64
CA LEU A 144 -18.09 19.76 10.93
C LEU A 144 -17.89 19.99 12.43
N ALA A 145 -17.03 20.95 12.79
CA ALA A 145 -16.69 21.26 14.18
C ALA A 145 -17.92 21.63 15.03
N ASN A 146 -18.97 22.19 14.41
CA ASN A 146 -20.22 22.57 15.06
C ASN A 146 -21.31 21.48 15.02
N ASN A 147 -21.02 20.30 14.48
CA ASN A 147 -21.97 19.18 14.46
C ASN A 147 -21.83 18.37 15.75
N ASP A 148 -22.71 18.60 16.73
CA ASP A 148 -22.67 17.89 18.01
C ASP A 148 -23.41 16.54 18.00
N SER A 149 -24.01 16.16 16.87
CA SER A 149 -24.85 14.95 16.76
C SER A 149 -24.09 13.66 16.44
N ILE A 150 -22.79 13.74 16.14
CA ILE A 150 -21.95 12.61 15.72
C ILE A 150 -20.73 12.53 16.64
N ASN A 151 -20.71 11.55 17.56
CA ASN A 151 -19.68 11.43 18.60
C ASN A 151 -18.99 10.06 18.62
N SER A 152 -19.43 9.15 17.77
CA SER A 152 -18.89 7.79 17.62
C SER A 152 -18.95 7.35 16.15
N LEU A 153 -18.36 6.19 15.85
CA LEU A 153 -18.53 5.55 14.55
C LEU A 153 -19.98 5.08 14.33
N GLU A 154 -20.65 4.56 15.37
CA GLU A 154 -22.05 4.16 15.32
C GLU A 154 -22.98 5.31 14.89
N ASP A 155 -22.73 6.53 15.38
CA ASP A 155 -23.52 7.71 15.04
C ASP A 155 -23.46 8.11 13.55
N THR A 156 -22.56 7.49 12.77
CA THR A 156 -22.49 7.68 11.31
C THR A 156 -23.56 6.89 10.56
N VAL A 157 -24.14 5.86 11.18
CA VAL A 157 -25.27 5.10 10.63
C VAL A 157 -26.48 6.03 10.52
N GLY A 158 -27.14 5.99 9.36
CA GLY A 158 -28.27 6.85 9.02
C GLY A 158 -27.88 8.28 8.64
N LYS A 159 -26.59 8.57 8.42
CA LYS A 159 -26.10 9.89 7.97
C LYS A 159 -25.82 9.92 6.48
N ARG A 160 -25.61 11.13 5.95
CA ARG A 160 -25.04 11.32 4.61
C ARG A 160 -23.53 11.21 4.71
N VAL A 161 -22.92 10.26 4.01
CA VAL A 161 -21.49 9.94 4.17
C VAL A 161 -20.71 10.01 2.87
N ALA A 162 -19.46 10.47 2.94
CA ALA A 162 -18.50 10.42 1.84
C ALA A 162 -17.38 9.41 2.17
N PHE A 163 -17.25 8.41 1.31
CA PHE A 163 -16.15 7.45 1.25
C PHE A 163 -15.17 7.85 0.14
N THR A 164 -13.93 7.39 0.20
CA THR A 164 -12.93 7.71 -0.84
C THR A 164 -13.05 6.77 -2.04
N SER A 165 -12.80 5.48 -1.86
CA SER A 165 -12.98 4.41 -2.84
C SER A 165 -13.47 3.17 -2.09
N ILE A 166 -14.22 2.31 -2.77
CA ILE A 166 -14.74 1.07 -2.22
C ILE A 166 -13.63 0.07 -1.83
N THR A 167 -12.45 0.17 -2.43
CA THR A 167 -11.29 -0.64 -2.02
C THR A 167 -10.37 0.08 -1.04
N GLY A 168 -10.57 1.38 -0.80
CA GLY A 168 -9.65 2.21 -0.01
C GLY A 168 -9.62 1.85 1.47
N SER A 169 -8.44 1.83 2.08
CA SER A 169 -8.23 1.35 3.44
C SER A 169 -8.95 2.21 4.48
N SER A 170 -8.52 3.46 4.64
CA SER A 170 -9.02 4.34 5.71
C SER A 170 -10.34 5.02 5.36
N GLY A 171 -10.61 5.20 4.07
CA GLY A 171 -11.81 5.86 3.59
C GLY A 171 -13.00 4.95 3.33
N PHE A 172 -12.86 3.62 3.47
CA PHE A 172 -13.98 2.68 3.36
C PHE A 172 -13.76 1.36 4.13
N VAL A 173 -12.74 0.57 3.78
CA VAL A 173 -12.59 -0.80 4.30
C VAL A 173 -12.50 -0.83 5.82
N ARG A 174 -11.63 -0.01 6.40
CA ARG A 174 -11.47 0.06 7.86
C ARG A 174 -12.75 0.53 8.55
N PRO A 175 -13.37 1.68 8.23
CA PRO A 175 -14.58 2.12 8.92
C PRO A 175 -15.78 1.18 8.69
N MET A 176 -16.04 0.79 7.44
CA MET A 176 -17.17 -0.08 7.10
C MET A 176 -16.98 -1.49 7.67
N GLY A 177 -15.77 -2.06 7.55
CA GLY A 177 -15.43 -3.34 8.17
C GLY A 177 -15.65 -3.31 9.68
N THR A 178 -15.31 -2.21 10.35
CA THR A 178 -15.57 -2.05 11.79
C THR A 178 -17.07 -2.06 12.10
N LEU A 179 -17.86 -1.26 11.39
CA LEU A 179 -19.32 -1.22 11.54
C LEU A 179 -19.95 -2.61 11.39
N VAL A 180 -19.44 -3.41 10.46
CA VAL A 180 -19.90 -4.79 10.26
C VAL A 180 -19.43 -5.71 11.38
N THR A 181 -18.14 -5.72 11.70
CA THR A 181 -17.57 -6.61 12.73
C THR A 181 -18.10 -6.33 14.14
N GLU A 182 -18.48 -5.08 14.44
CA GLU A 182 -19.08 -4.69 15.72
C GLU A 182 -20.61 -4.86 15.76
N GLY A 183 -21.22 -5.27 14.63
CA GLY A 183 -22.65 -5.59 14.54
C GLY A 183 -23.57 -4.38 14.38
N TYR A 184 -23.03 -3.22 14.02
CA TYR A 184 -23.80 -2.02 13.71
C TYR A 184 -24.44 -2.07 12.32
N ILE A 185 -23.80 -2.78 11.38
CA ILE A 185 -24.32 -3.04 10.04
C ILE A 185 -24.25 -4.54 9.77
N ASN A 186 -25.34 -5.11 9.27
CA ASN A 186 -25.36 -6.48 8.79
C ASN A 186 -25.37 -6.51 7.27
N ILE A 187 -24.54 -7.38 6.69
CA ILE A 187 -24.58 -7.69 5.26
C ILE A 187 -25.32 -9.03 5.10
N GLU A 188 -26.44 -9.01 4.38
CA GLU A 188 -27.27 -10.19 4.13
C GLU A 188 -27.00 -10.75 2.73
N GLY A 189 -26.05 -11.69 2.65
CA GLY A 189 -25.60 -12.31 1.41
C GLY A 189 -24.08 -12.40 1.35
N ASP A 190 -23.56 -12.92 0.25
CA ASP A 190 -22.12 -13.13 0.03
C ASP A 190 -21.63 -12.52 -1.28
N ASP A 191 -22.40 -11.60 -1.86
CA ASP A 191 -22.11 -10.93 -3.12
C ASP A 191 -22.08 -9.40 -3.00
N ILE A 192 -21.62 -8.74 -4.06
CA ILE A 192 -21.52 -7.29 -4.07
C ILE A 192 -22.89 -6.59 -3.91
N VAL A 193 -23.95 -7.23 -4.39
CA VAL A 193 -25.32 -6.71 -4.27
C VAL A 193 -25.72 -6.64 -2.79
N ALA A 194 -25.31 -7.60 -1.97
CA ALA A 194 -25.52 -7.57 -0.53
C ALA A 194 -24.78 -6.41 0.13
N LEU A 195 -23.51 -6.16 -0.22
CA LEU A 195 -22.74 -5.02 0.31
C LEU A 195 -23.36 -3.68 -0.12
N GLU A 196 -23.73 -3.53 -1.39
CA GLU A 196 -24.42 -2.32 -1.88
C GLU A 196 -25.77 -2.10 -1.18
N SER A 197 -26.53 -3.17 -0.96
CA SER A 197 -27.78 -3.13 -0.20
C SER A 197 -27.56 -2.71 1.24
N ALA A 198 -26.51 -3.23 1.89
CA ALA A 198 -26.14 -2.83 3.25
C ALA A 198 -25.78 -1.33 3.31
N LEU A 199 -25.03 -0.79 2.34
CA LEU A 199 -24.75 0.64 2.27
C LEU A 199 -26.03 1.47 2.09
N ALA A 200 -26.89 1.08 1.15
CA ALA A 200 -28.13 1.80 0.86
C ALA A 200 -29.14 1.78 2.02
N ASN A 201 -29.16 0.70 2.81
CA ASN A 201 -30.09 0.55 3.92
C ASN A 201 -29.61 1.22 5.22
N ASN A 202 -28.31 1.43 5.38
CA ASN A 202 -27.72 1.91 6.65
C ASN A 202 -27.22 3.36 6.58
N PHE A 203 -27.20 4.01 5.43
CA PHE A 203 -26.86 5.43 5.30
C PHE A 203 -28.03 6.19 4.65
N GLU A 204 -28.26 7.45 5.05
CA GLU A 204 -29.26 8.30 4.38
C GLU A 204 -28.88 8.50 2.91
N SER A 205 -27.58 8.68 2.66
CA SER A 205 -26.96 8.61 1.34
C SER A 205 -25.48 8.34 1.49
N TYR A 206 -24.86 7.66 0.53
CA TYR A 206 -23.41 7.51 0.48
C TYR A 206 -22.87 7.91 -0.91
N THR A 207 -21.62 8.33 -0.95
CA THR A 207 -20.91 8.59 -2.21
C THR A 207 -19.45 8.18 -2.11
N PHE A 208 -18.90 7.69 -3.22
CA PHE A 208 -17.48 7.49 -3.40
C PHE A 208 -16.92 8.67 -4.18
N THR A 209 -15.99 9.40 -3.59
CA THR A 209 -15.50 10.69 -4.12
C THR A 209 -14.23 10.56 -4.95
N GLY A 210 -13.55 9.42 -4.87
CA GLY A 210 -12.26 9.13 -5.50
C GLY A 210 -11.04 9.61 -4.70
N GLY A 211 -11.20 10.33 -3.57
CA GLY A 211 -10.06 10.83 -2.82
C GLY A 211 -10.40 11.64 -1.57
N TYR A 212 -9.40 11.88 -0.74
CA TYR A 212 -9.60 12.52 0.57
C TYR A 212 -10.10 13.96 0.44
N LYS A 213 -9.49 14.78 -0.42
CA LYS A 213 -9.89 16.19 -0.61
C LYS A 213 -11.32 16.31 -1.11
N ALA A 214 -11.72 15.48 -2.06
CA ALA A 214 -13.08 15.50 -2.58
C ALA A 214 -14.10 15.15 -1.46
N SER A 215 -13.81 14.15 -0.63
CA SER A 215 -14.64 13.84 0.56
C SER A 215 -14.71 14.99 1.55
N LEU A 216 -13.57 15.60 1.89
CA LEU A 216 -13.50 16.73 2.81
C LEU A 216 -14.22 17.97 2.26
N GLN A 217 -14.16 18.22 0.95
CA GLN A 217 -14.88 19.31 0.30
C GLN A 217 -16.39 19.12 0.34
N LEU A 218 -16.90 17.89 0.11
CA LEU A 218 -18.33 17.62 0.26
C LEU A 218 -18.80 17.85 1.70
N LEU A 219 -17.97 17.52 2.69
CA LEU A 219 -18.26 17.78 4.09
C LEU A 219 -18.29 19.28 4.40
N LEU A 220 -17.27 20.03 3.98
CA LEU A 220 -17.19 21.48 4.15
C LEU A 220 -18.37 22.22 3.51
N ASN A 221 -18.83 21.73 2.36
CA ASN A 221 -19.97 22.29 1.63
C ASN A 221 -21.34 21.85 2.19
N GLY A 222 -21.36 21.00 3.22
CA GLY A 222 -22.59 20.49 3.84
C GLY A 222 -23.37 19.49 2.97
N ASN A 223 -22.75 18.95 1.92
CA ASN A 223 -23.35 17.92 1.06
C ASN A 223 -23.45 16.57 1.77
N VAL A 224 -22.53 16.31 2.70
CA VAL A 224 -22.52 15.14 3.59
C VAL A 224 -22.35 15.59 5.05
N ASP A 225 -22.71 14.73 5.99
CA ASP A 225 -22.53 14.96 7.43
C ASP A 225 -21.20 14.37 7.94
N VAL A 226 -20.65 13.39 7.21
CA VAL A 226 -19.44 12.66 7.57
C VAL A 226 -18.56 12.45 6.34
N ALA A 227 -17.25 12.64 6.49
CA ALA A 227 -16.24 12.18 5.55
C ALA A 227 -15.31 11.19 6.24
N PHE A 228 -15.10 10.02 5.62
CA PHE A 228 -14.12 9.04 6.09
C PHE A 228 -12.79 9.24 5.37
N GLY A 229 -11.67 9.12 6.10
CA GLY A 229 -10.34 9.21 5.52
C GLY A 229 -9.21 9.01 6.53
N SER A 230 -7.99 9.41 6.16
CA SER A 230 -6.84 9.40 7.09
C SER A 230 -6.92 10.53 8.12
N ASP A 231 -6.27 10.31 9.27
CA ASP A 231 -5.96 11.32 10.29
C ASP A 231 -5.16 12.53 9.79
N ILE A 232 -4.32 12.36 8.77
CA ILE A 232 -3.51 13.46 8.21
C ILE A 232 -4.20 14.18 7.04
N ALA A 233 -5.38 13.73 6.61
CA ALA A 233 -6.01 14.23 5.40
C ALA A 233 -6.35 15.74 5.45
N PRO A 234 -6.94 16.30 6.53
CA PRO A 234 -7.22 17.73 6.57
C PRO A 234 -5.95 18.59 6.46
N GLU A 235 -4.88 18.22 7.17
CA GLU A 235 -3.61 18.97 7.13
C GLU A 235 -2.99 18.94 5.73
N LYS A 236 -3.06 17.78 5.05
CA LYS A 236 -2.47 17.59 3.73
C LYS A 236 -3.24 18.28 2.59
N TYR A 237 -4.56 18.37 2.69
CA TYR A 237 -5.42 18.72 1.56
C TYR A 237 -6.22 20.02 1.72
N LEU A 238 -6.29 20.59 2.92
CA LEU A 238 -7.07 21.79 3.21
C LEU A 238 -6.19 22.93 3.72
N GLU A 239 -6.64 24.16 3.49
CA GLU A 239 -6.07 25.35 4.10
C GLU A 239 -6.45 25.43 5.59
N LEU A 240 -5.64 26.12 6.39
CA LEU A 240 -5.83 26.23 7.85
C LEU A 240 -7.23 26.72 8.27
N GLU A 241 -7.84 27.62 7.48
CA GLU A 241 -9.19 28.12 7.75
C GLU A 241 -10.25 27.01 7.64
N ASP A 242 -10.12 26.13 6.65
CA ASP A 242 -11.06 25.03 6.43
C ASP A 242 -10.80 23.87 7.40
N GLN A 243 -9.54 23.63 7.78
CA GLN A 243 -9.21 22.68 8.83
C GLN A 243 -9.93 23.01 10.14
N ALA A 244 -9.99 24.30 10.52
CA ALA A 244 -10.66 24.75 11.73
C ALA A 244 -12.20 24.55 11.71
N LYS A 245 -12.79 24.32 10.54
CA LYS A 245 -14.23 24.03 10.38
C LYS A 245 -14.55 22.56 10.60
N LEU A 246 -13.53 21.69 10.72
CA LEU A 246 -13.69 20.26 10.88
C LEU A 246 -13.24 19.80 12.27
N ARG A 247 -13.75 18.67 12.71
CA ARG A 247 -13.23 17.94 13.87
C ARG A 247 -13.19 16.44 13.60
N SER A 248 -12.21 15.77 14.20
CA SER A 248 -12.19 14.32 14.30
C SER A 248 -13.24 13.89 15.32
N VAL A 249 -14.11 12.95 14.94
CA VAL A 249 -15.06 12.31 15.85
C VAL A 249 -14.37 11.19 16.62
N THR A 250 -13.71 10.29 15.88
CA THR A 250 -12.92 9.19 16.42
C THR A 250 -11.90 8.72 15.39
N THR A 251 -10.90 7.96 15.85
CA THR A 251 -9.97 7.24 14.98
C THR A 251 -10.20 5.74 15.09
N ILE A 252 -10.00 5.04 13.97
CA ILE A 252 -10.28 3.62 13.79
C ILE A 252 -9.00 3.02 13.21
N GLY A 253 -8.27 2.23 13.99
CA GLY A 253 -6.94 1.79 13.58
C GLY A 253 -6.32 0.74 14.50
N PRO A 254 -5.07 0.32 14.21
CA PRO A 254 -4.22 0.85 13.13
C PRO A 254 -4.67 0.45 11.72
N VAL A 255 -4.32 1.27 10.73
CA VAL A 255 -4.32 0.91 9.30
C VAL A 255 -2.86 0.76 8.87
N PRO A 256 -2.41 -0.40 8.36
CA PRO A 256 -1.05 -0.56 7.86
C PRO A 256 -0.72 0.50 6.79
N SER A 257 0.53 0.97 6.79
CA SER A 257 1.02 1.92 5.77
C SER A 257 1.01 1.29 4.38
N HIS A 258 1.11 2.13 3.35
CA HIS A 258 1.18 1.66 1.98
C HIS A 258 2.35 0.69 1.77
N VAL A 259 2.18 -0.17 0.78
CA VAL A 259 3.10 -1.27 0.47
C VAL A 259 3.62 -1.14 -0.94
N PHE A 260 4.79 -1.72 -1.18
CA PHE A 260 5.25 -2.06 -2.51
C PHE A 260 5.00 -3.54 -2.76
N MET A 261 4.23 -3.84 -3.81
CA MET A 261 3.89 -5.19 -4.24
C MET A 261 4.57 -5.55 -5.55
N VAL A 262 4.87 -6.83 -5.71
CA VAL A 262 5.38 -7.41 -6.96
C VAL A 262 4.45 -8.52 -7.43
N ASN A 263 4.34 -8.70 -8.75
CA ASN A 263 3.56 -9.77 -9.35
C ASN A 263 4.12 -11.15 -8.94
N ALA A 264 3.23 -12.14 -8.80
CA ALA A 264 3.60 -13.51 -8.41
C ALA A 264 4.53 -14.18 -9.41
N ASP A 265 4.38 -13.85 -10.70
CA ASP A 265 5.17 -14.43 -11.80
C ASP A 265 6.52 -13.73 -12.00
N MET A 266 6.83 -12.67 -11.23
CA MET A 266 8.12 -11.99 -11.30
C MET A 266 9.24 -12.93 -10.83
N SER A 267 10.28 -13.09 -11.66
CA SER A 267 11.42 -13.94 -11.33
C SER A 267 12.15 -13.46 -10.08
N GLU A 268 12.77 -14.41 -9.37
CA GLU A 268 13.50 -14.09 -8.14
C GLU A 268 14.68 -13.13 -8.39
N SER A 269 15.38 -13.25 -9.53
CA SER A 269 16.46 -12.34 -9.91
C SER A 269 15.96 -10.91 -10.09
N THR A 270 14.86 -10.73 -10.82
CA THR A 270 14.25 -9.42 -11.09
C THR A 270 13.66 -8.82 -9.82
N ARG A 271 12.90 -9.61 -9.03
CA ARG A 271 12.37 -9.19 -7.74
C ARG A 271 13.48 -8.71 -6.80
N ASN A 272 14.55 -9.48 -6.66
CA ASN A 272 15.64 -9.14 -5.76
C ASN A 272 16.37 -7.87 -6.23
N ALA A 273 16.63 -7.72 -7.53
CA ALA A 273 17.25 -6.49 -8.05
C ALA A 273 16.38 -5.24 -7.82
N LEU A 274 15.07 -5.36 -8.03
CA LEU A 274 14.12 -4.26 -7.78
C LEU A 274 14.04 -3.89 -6.29
N VAL A 275 13.93 -4.88 -5.40
CA VAL A 275 13.89 -4.67 -3.95
C VAL A 275 15.20 -4.06 -3.44
N ASP A 276 16.35 -4.59 -3.88
CA ASP A 276 17.67 -4.06 -3.52
C ASP A 276 17.79 -2.58 -3.93
N ALA A 277 17.41 -2.24 -5.17
CA ALA A 277 17.44 -0.87 -5.67
C ALA A 277 16.50 0.06 -4.87
N LEU A 278 15.28 -0.38 -4.57
CA LEU A 278 14.33 0.41 -3.78
C LEU A 278 14.81 0.65 -2.35
N ILE A 279 15.49 -0.31 -1.73
CA ILE A 279 16.08 -0.15 -0.38
C ILE A 279 17.17 0.93 -0.38
N GLU A 280 17.91 1.09 -1.48
CA GLU A 280 18.92 2.16 -1.60
C GLU A 280 18.33 3.58 -1.57
N LEU A 281 17.01 3.74 -1.78
CA LEU A 281 16.32 5.01 -1.56
C LEU A 281 16.30 5.43 -0.08
N ASN A 282 16.62 4.52 0.85
CA ASN A 282 16.74 4.85 2.27
C ASN A 282 18.05 5.60 2.59
N TYR A 283 19.03 5.61 1.69
CA TYR A 283 20.30 6.30 1.91
C TYR A 283 20.15 7.81 1.70
N ASP A 284 20.85 8.61 2.52
CA ASP A 284 20.74 10.07 2.57
C ASP A 284 20.87 10.73 1.19
N GLU A 285 21.74 10.20 0.32
CA GLU A 285 21.95 10.71 -1.04
C GLU A 285 20.74 10.54 -1.98
N ASN A 286 19.89 9.54 -1.74
CA ASN A 286 18.76 9.17 -2.60
C ASN A 286 17.39 9.50 -1.96
N ASN A 287 17.36 9.68 -0.64
CA ASN A 287 16.13 9.72 0.15
C ASN A 287 15.15 10.82 -0.26
N LEU A 288 15.65 11.90 -0.86
CA LEU A 288 14.79 12.96 -1.40
C LEU A 288 13.85 12.45 -2.50
N ILE A 289 14.23 11.43 -3.27
CA ILE A 289 13.36 10.79 -4.26
C ILE A 289 12.15 10.18 -3.54
N LEU A 290 12.38 9.38 -2.50
CA LEU A 290 11.34 8.71 -1.73
C LEU A 290 10.43 9.71 -0.98
N GLN A 291 11.02 10.70 -0.31
CA GLN A 291 10.28 11.76 0.38
C GLN A 291 9.38 12.53 -0.58
N ASN A 292 9.84 12.77 -1.81
CA ASN A 292 9.06 13.51 -2.79
C ASN A 292 7.84 12.73 -3.28
N LEU A 293 7.91 11.41 -3.45
CA LEU A 293 6.80 10.60 -3.96
C LEU A 293 5.55 10.71 -3.08
N TYR A 294 5.64 10.25 -1.83
CA TYR A 294 4.50 10.19 -0.91
C TYR A 294 4.76 10.70 0.51
N GLY A 295 5.97 11.23 0.77
CA GLY A 295 6.39 11.64 2.11
C GLY A 295 6.92 10.48 2.96
N ALA A 296 7.27 9.36 2.33
CA ALA A 296 7.90 8.22 3.00
C ALA A 296 9.34 8.57 3.41
N GLU A 297 9.70 8.20 4.63
CA GLU A 297 11.05 8.36 5.19
C GLU A 297 11.94 7.18 4.81
N ALA A 298 11.35 5.98 4.75
CA ALA A 298 12.05 4.77 4.37
C ALA A 298 11.08 3.72 3.78
N LEU A 299 11.63 2.77 3.04
CA LEU A 299 11.00 1.51 2.67
C LEU A 299 11.57 0.40 3.53
N VAL A 300 10.72 -0.29 4.28
CA VAL A 300 11.13 -1.37 5.19
C VAL A 300 10.74 -2.74 4.63
N PRO A 301 11.65 -3.73 4.62
CA PRO A 301 11.33 -5.09 4.21
C PRO A 301 10.21 -5.69 5.06
N THR A 302 9.21 -6.28 4.41
CA THR A 302 8.10 -6.97 5.08
C THR A 302 7.48 -8.02 4.15
N THR A 303 6.41 -8.69 4.61
CA THR A 303 5.65 -9.67 3.82
C THR A 303 4.16 -9.36 3.88
N THR A 304 3.38 -9.94 2.95
CA THR A 304 1.92 -9.78 2.92
C THR A 304 1.30 -10.14 4.27
N THR A 305 1.61 -11.33 4.79
CA THR A 305 1.08 -11.81 6.07
C THR A 305 1.48 -10.93 7.25
N MET A 306 2.72 -10.45 7.28
CA MET A 306 3.26 -9.68 8.40
C MET A 306 2.73 -8.25 8.45
N HIS A 307 2.53 -7.61 7.29
CA HIS A 307 2.14 -6.19 7.24
C HIS A 307 0.64 -5.98 7.08
N ILE A 308 0.01 -6.74 6.18
CA ILE A 308 -1.39 -6.50 5.78
C ILE A 308 -2.33 -7.67 6.08
N GLY A 309 -1.82 -8.81 6.58
CA GLY A 309 -2.61 -10.01 6.84
C GLY A 309 -3.82 -9.79 7.74
N ASP A 310 -3.61 -9.14 8.89
CA ASP A 310 -4.71 -8.86 9.84
C ASP A 310 -5.74 -7.88 9.26
N PHE A 311 -5.31 -6.97 8.38
CA PHE A 311 -6.23 -6.04 7.73
C PHE A 311 -7.19 -6.77 6.77
N GLY A 312 -6.77 -7.91 6.23
CA GLY A 312 -7.60 -8.81 5.43
C GLY A 312 -8.91 -9.19 6.11
N THR A 313 -8.92 -9.33 7.44
CA THR A 313 -10.13 -9.68 8.20
C THR A 313 -11.28 -8.68 8.05
N TYR A 314 -10.96 -7.39 7.88
CA TYR A 314 -11.98 -6.36 7.62
C TYR A 314 -12.50 -6.41 6.20
N ILE A 315 -11.68 -6.85 5.23
CA ILE A 315 -12.10 -7.03 3.84
C ILE A 315 -12.98 -8.27 3.72
N ASP A 316 -12.59 -9.35 4.39
CA ASP A 316 -13.36 -10.60 4.40
C ASP A 316 -14.74 -10.41 5.08
N ALA A 317 -14.84 -9.50 6.04
CA ALA A 317 -16.12 -9.09 6.64
C ALA A 317 -17.02 -8.30 5.67
N LEU A 318 -16.44 -7.66 4.65
CA LEU A 318 -17.16 -6.95 3.59
C LEU A 318 -17.44 -7.89 2.42
N THR A 319 -18.22 -8.94 2.69
CA THR A 319 -18.55 -9.98 1.71
C THR A 319 -19.00 -9.40 0.38
N GLY A 320 -18.44 -9.91 -0.73
CA GLY A 320 -18.75 -9.45 -2.08
C GLY A 320 -17.90 -8.27 -2.58
N LEU A 321 -17.12 -7.62 -1.71
CA LEU A 321 -16.16 -6.58 -2.13
C LEU A 321 -15.12 -7.14 -3.12
N ASP A 322 -14.68 -8.37 -2.88
CA ASP A 322 -13.84 -9.16 -3.75
C ASP A 322 -14.55 -9.64 -5.03
N GLN A 323 -15.86 -9.44 -5.21
CA GLN A 323 -16.59 -9.75 -6.46
C GLN A 323 -16.78 -8.52 -7.35
N LEU A 324 -16.91 -7.30 -6.80
CA LEU A 324 -17.11 -6.06 -7.58
C LEU A 324 -16.05 -5.86 -8.68
N ILE A 325 -14.81 -6.27 -8.42
CA ILE A 325 -13.70 -6.12 -9.38
C ILE A 325 -13.64 -7.31 -10.36
N LEU A 326 -14.40 -8.41 -10.16
CA LEU A 326 -14.50 -9.53 -11.12
C LEU A 326 -15.52 -9.20 -12.22
N ASP A 327 -16.69 -8.70 -11.83
CA ASP A 327 -17.85 -8.61 -12.74
C ASP A 327 -17.87 -7.36 -13.62
N LYS A 328 -17.15 -6.30 -13.25
CA LYS A 328 -17.10 -5.06 -14.06
C LYS A 328 -16.41 -5.26 -15.43
N TYR A 329 -15.60 -6.32 -15.58
CA TYR A 329 -14.81 -6.57 -16.79
C TYR A 329 -14.79 -8.01 -17.29
N ASP A 330 -15.46 -8.96 -16.63
CA ASP A 330 -15.70 -10.28 -17.22
C ASP A 330 -16.76 -10.18 -18.33
N LYS A 331 -16.29 -9.91 -19.55
CA LYS A 331 -17.12 -9.93 -20.79
C LYS A 331 -17.43 -11.36 -21.27
N SER A 332 -17.17 -12.40 -20.48
CA SER A 332 -17.50 -13.78 -20.85
C SER A 332 -18.96 -14.17 -20.59
N LYS A 333 -19.81 -13.21 -20.18
CA LYS A 333 -21.28 -13.32 -20.22
C LYS A 333 -21.89 -12.32 -21.21
#